data_AF-A0A2S5QXA5-F1
#
_entry.id   AF-A0A2S5QXA5-F1
#
_cell.length_a   1.000
_cell.length_b   1.000
_cell.length_c   1.000
_cell.angle_alpha   90.00
_cell.angle_beta   90.00
_cell.angle_gamma   90.00
#
_symmetry.space_group_name_H-M   'P 1'
#
loop_
_entity.id
_entity.type
_entity.pdbx_description
1 polymer ?
#
loop_
_entity_poly.entity_id
_entity_poly.type
_entity_poly.pdbx_seq_one_letter_code
_entity_poly.pdbx_strand_id
1 'polypeptide(L)'
;MIGIWGNYASQFLSAVGWLIMLIFAIPITVWPFKWAKLVGWEIPQQTHLALYFGRCLGCVAIAVALFSIFAAKNNLVQPFYFKFLIFIWTSMVILHIYGAIKKIQPKLETYEIGFWSGLVLITLFFWPNVPA
;
A
#
# COMPACT_ATOMS: atom_id res chain seq x y z
N MET A 1 -22.68 2.21 -2.03
CA MET A 1 -23.02 1.11 -1.11
C MET A 1 -21.71 0.40 -0.79
N ILE A 2 -21.38 0.15 0.48
CA ILE A 2 -20.17 -0.60 0.83
C ILE A 2 -20.38 -2.06 0.40
N GLY A 3 -19.34 -2.73 -0.10
CA GLY A 3 -19.41 -4.15 -0.46
C GLY A 3 -20.18 -4.49 -1.75
N ILE A 4 -20.40 -3.54 -2.67
CA ILE A 4 -21.05 -3.80 -3.97
C ILE A 4 -20.37 -4.96 -4.73
N TRP A 5 -19.05 -5.12 -4.55
CA TRP A 5 -18.25 -6.19 -5.15
C TRP A 5 -17.71 -7.19 -4.13
N GLY A 6 -18.37 -7.33 -2.97
CA GLY A 6 -17.91 -8.18 -1.86
C GLY A 6 -17.74 -9.66 -2.21
N ASN A 7 -18.42 -10.17 -3.23
CA ASN A 7 -18.23 -11.55 -3.73
C ASN A 7 -16.84 -11.77 -4.37
N TYR A 8 -16.12 -10.70 -4.67
CA TYR A 8 -14.77 -10.72 -5.22
C TYR A 8 -13.70 -10.34 -4.19
N ALA A 9 -14.03 -10.32 -2.89
CA ALA A 9 -13.11 -9.90 -1.83
C ALA A 9 -11.81 -10.72 -1.81
N SER A 10 -11.90 -12.03 -2.00
CA SER A 10 -10.73 -12.92 -2.09
C SER A 10 -9.81 -12.56 -3.27
N GLN A 11 -10.40 -12.34 -4.45
CA GLN A 11 -9.70 -11.96 -5.67
C GLN A 11 -9.02 -10.60 -5.50
N PHE A 12 -9.74 -9.64 -4.88
CA PHE A 12 -9.22 -8.32 -4.54
C PHE A 12 -8.00 -8.41 -3.62
N LEU A 13 -8.09 -9.13 -2.49
CA LEU A 13 -6.97 -9.28 -1.56
C LEU A 13 -5.76 -9.98 -2.18
N SER A 14 -6.00 -10.98 -3.03
CA SER A 14 -4.92 -11.66 -3.76
C SER A 14 -4.24 -10.70 -4.74
N ALA A 15 -5.02 -9.98 -5.54
CA ALA A 15 -4.50 -9.02 -6.52
C ALA A 15 -3.72 -7.88 -5.84
N VAL A 16 -4.30 -7.27 -4.79
CA VAL A 16 -3.63 -6.23 -4.00
C VAL A 16 -2.35 -6.76 -3.37
N GLY A 17 -2.37 -7.96 -2.78
CA GLY A 17 -1.19 -8.57 -2.19
C GLY A 17 -0.05 -8.75 -3.20
N TRP A 18 -0.34 -9.30 -4.38
CA TRP A 18 0.66 -9.47 -5.44
C TRP A 18 1.16 -8.13 -6.01
N LEU A 19 0.28 -7.15 -6.19
CA LEU A 19 0.67 -5.82 -6.66
C LEU A 19 1.59 -5.12 -5.65
N ILE A 20 1.25 -5.15 -4.35
CA ILE A 20 2.12 -4.63 -3.29
C ILE A 20 3.47 -5.35 -3.34
N MET A 21 3.46 -6.69 -3.41
CA MET A 21 4.67 -7.50 -3.42
C MET A 21 5.63 -7.09 -4.54
N LEU A 22 5.12 -7.05 -5.77
CA LEU A 22 5.93 -6.92 -6.97
C LEU A 22 6.30 -5.47 -7.30
N ILE A 23 5.40 -4.51 -7.05
CA ILE A 23 5.60 -3.11 -7.44
C ILE A 23 6.31 -2.32 -6.34
N PHE A 24 6.03 -2.63 -5.07
CA PHE A 24 6.53 -1.86 -3.93
C PHE A 24 7.49 -2.68 -3.07
N ALA A 25 7.03 -3.79 -2.51
CA ALA A 25 7.73 -4.47 -1.42
C ALA A 25 9.10 -5.03 -1.84
N ILE A 26 9.15 -5.84 -2.90
CA ILE A 26 10.41 -6.40 -3.41
C ILE A 26 11.35 -5.29 -3.92
N PRO A 27 10.91 -4.37 -4.80
CA PRO A 27 11.78 -3.31 -5.29
C PRO A 27 12.37 -2.42 -4.17
N ILE A 28 11.56 -2.04 -3.19
CA ILE A 28 12.01 -1.21 -2.05
C ILE A 28 12.97 -2.00 -1.15
N THR A 29 12.75 -3.30 -0.96
CA THR A 29 13.65 -4.15 -0.16
C THR A 29 15.02 -4.34 -0.82
N VAL A 30 15.05 -4.59 -2.13
CA VAL A 30 16.30 -4.94 -2.83
C VAL A 30 17.02 -3.69 -3.36
N TRP A 31 16.29 -2.74 -3.94
CA TRP A 31 16.84 -1.57 -4.63
C TRP A 31 16.10 -0.25 -4.30
N PRO A 32 16.06 0.18 -3.02
CA PRO A 32 15.23 1.32 -2.60
C PRO A 32 15.54 2.61 -3.35
N PHE A 33 16.81 2.90 -3.64
CA PHE A 33 17.14 4.13 -4.39
C PHE A 33 16.85 4.06 -5.88
N LYS A 34 16.88 2.87 -6.49
CA LYS A 34 16.44 2.74 -7.89
C LYS A 34 14.93 2.98 -7.96
N TRP A 35 14.18 2.38 -7.03
CA TRP A 35 12.75 2.60 -6.90
C TRP A 35 12.42 4.08 -6.62
N ALA A 36 13.10 4.70 -5.65
CA ALA A 36 12.90 6.10 -5.30
C ALA A 36 13.16 7.05 -6.50
N LYS A 37 14.22 6.80 -7.29
CA LYS A 37 14.46 7.56 -8.53
C LYS A 37 13.33 7.40 -9.55
N LEU A 38 12.76 6.20 -9.70
CA LEU A 38 11.65 5.95 -10.64
C LEU A 38 10.41 6.77 -10.30
N VAL A 39 10.14 6.97 -9.01
CA VAL A 39 9.02 7.81 -8.55
C VAL A 39 9.40 9.30 -8.40
N GLY A 40 10.60 9.67 -8.82
CA GLY A 40 11.04 11.06 -8.97
C GLY A 40 11.77 11.66 -7.76
N TRP A 41 12.17 10.87 -6.76
CA TRP A 41 12.97 11.36 -5.65
C TRP A 41 14.41 11.67 -6.07
N GLU A 42 14.93 12.78 -5.54
CA GLU A 42 16.37 13.06 -5.54
C GLU A 42 17.05 12.22 -4.45
N ILE A 43 18.19 11.62 -4.79
CA ILE A 43 18.92 10.77 -3.84
C ILE A 43 19.88 11.63 -3.01
N PRO A 44 19.82 11.56 -1.67
CA PRO A 44 20.70 12.35 -0.81
C PRO A 44 22.16 11.91 -0.97
N GLN A 45 23.09 12.83 -0.67
CA GLN A 45 24.53 12.51 -0.67
C GLN A 45 24.88 11.45 0.40
N GLN A 46 24.29 11.56 1.60
CA GLN A 46 24.43 10.56 2.66
C GLN A 46 23.29 9.55 2.59
N THR A 47 23.61 8.32 2.17
CA THR A 47 22.59 7.34 1.78
C THR A 47 22.34 6.24 2.81
N HIS A 48 23.26 5.98 3.74
CA HIS A 48 23.16 4.80 4.62
C HIS A 48 21.85 4.72 5.43
N LEU A 49 21.41 5.84 6.02
CA LEU A 49 20.19 5.87 6.81
C LEU A 49 18.94 5.65 5.95
N ALA A 50 18.85 6.34 4.81
CA ALA A 50 17.73 6.18 3.88
C ALA A 50 17.68 4.77 3.27
N LEU A 51 18.84 4.16 3.00
CA LEU A 51 18.94 2.77 2.55
C LEU A 51 18.41 1.81 3.61
N TYR A 52 18.83 1.99 4.86
CA TYR A 52 18.38 1.19 5.99
C TYR A 52 16.86 1.29 6.19
N PHE A 53 16.32 2.51 6.27
CA PHE A 53 14.87 2.69 6.42
C PHE A 53 14.07 2.18 5.23
N GLY A 54 14.55 2.39 4.00
CA GLY A 54 13.93 1.83 2.80
C GLY A 54 13.81 0.30 2.90
N ARG A 55 14.88 -0.39 3.28
CA ARG A 55 14.86 -1.85 3.43
C ARG A 55 13.91 -2.32 4.54
N CYS A 56 13.90 -1.64 5.68
CA CYS A 56 12.97 -1.95 6.77
C CYS A 56 11.52 -1.80 6.32
N LEU A 57 11.18 -0.70 5.62
CA LEU A 57 9.85 -0.48 5.05
C LEU A 57 9.50 -1.56 4.03
N GLY A 58 10.46 -1.93 3.16
CA GLY A 58 10.30 -3.02 2.20
C GLY A 58 9.94 -4.35 2.87
N CYS A 59 10.66 -4.75 3.92
CA CYS A 59 10.36 -5.96 4.68
C CYS A 59 8.95 -5.92 5.31
N VAL A 60 8.54 -4.78 5.86
CA VAL A 60 7.17 -4.60 6.37
C VAL A 60 6.15 -4.73 5.25
N ALA A 61 6.40 -4.12 4.08
CA ALA A 61 5.52 -4.23 2.92
C ALA A 61 5.43 -5.67 2.38
N ILE A 62 6.51 -6.46 2.47
CA ILE A 62 6.49 -7.90 2.14
C ILE A 62 5.54 -8.63 3.09
N ALA A 63 5.64 -8.38 4.39
CA ALA A 63 4.76 -8.99 5.37
C ALA A 63 3.29 -8.63 5.11
N VAL A 64 2.99 -7.34 4.87
CA VAL A 64 1.65 -6.89 4.46
C VAL A 64 1.20 -7.68 3.23
N ALA A 65 1.94 -7.66 2.12
CA ALA A 65 1.58 -8.38 0.91
C ALA A 65 1.30 -9.87 1.12
N LEU A 66 2.17 -10.58 1.87
CA LEU A 66 1.99 -12.01 2.18
C LEU A 66 0.71 -12.27 2.96
N PHE A 67 0.45 -11.49 4.02
CA PHE A 67 -0.76 -11.66 4.82
C PHE A 67 -2.03 -11.31 4.03
N SER A 68 -1.95 -10.41 3.04
CA SER A 68 -3.07 -10.17 2.11
C SER A 68 -3.37 -11.41 1.28
N ILE A 69 -2.34 -12.05 0.72
CA ILE A 69 -2.47 -13.29 -0.07
C ILE A 69 -3.00 -14.45 0.78
N PHE A 70 -2.62 -14.52 2.05
CA PHE A 70 -3.16 -15.53 2.98
C PHE A 70 -4.61 -15.22 3.38
N ALA A 71 -4.94 -13.96 3.68
CA ALA A 71 -6.30 -13.53 4.01
C ALA A 71 -7.27 -13.76 2.84
N ALA A 72 -6.79 -13.65 1.60
CA ALA A 72 -7.57 -14.00 0.41
C ALA A 72 -8.12 -15.44 0.43
N LYS A 73 -7.47 -16.37 1.14
CA LYS A 73 -7.86 -17.78 1.25
C LYS A 73 -8.70 -18.10 2.49
N ASN A 74 -8.98 -17.13 3.35
CA ASN A 74 -9.69 -17.35 4.60
C ASN A 74 -10.71 -16.23 4.86
N ASN A 75 -11.97 -16.50 4.57
CA ASN A 75 -13.08 -15.54 4.69
C ASN A 75 -13.25 -14.97 6.12
N LEU A 76 -12.88 -15.72 7.16
CA LEU A 76 -13.02 -15.28 8.55
C LEU A 76 -12.09 -14.12 8.89
N VAL A 77 -10.91 -14.04 8.27
CA VAL A 77 -9.93 -12.98 8.53
C VAL A 77 -10.02 -11.81 7.56
N GLN A 78 -10.79 -11.94 6.47
CA GLN A 78 -10.91 -10.86 5.48
C GLN A 78 -11.41 -9.54 6.08
N PRO A 79 -12.47 -9.49 6.92
CA PRO A 79 -12.92 -8.21 7.48
C PRO A 79 -11.83 -7.50 8.29
N PHE A 80 -11.02 -8.26 9.04
CA PHE A 80 -9.88 -7.70 9.76
C PHE A 80 -8.85 -7.12 8.78
N TYR A 81 -8.50 -7.89 7.75
CA TYR A 81 -7.48 -7.46 6.81
C TYR A 81 -7.91 -6.28 5.93
N PHE A 82 -9.19 -6.20 5.55
CA PHE A 82 -9.77 -5.02 4.90
C PHE A 82 -9.67 -3.76 5.77
N LYS A 83 -9.98 -3.86 7.08
CA LYS A 83 -9.78 -2.74 8.02
C LYS A 83 -8.32 -2.33 8.10
N PHE A 84 -7.42 -3.30 8.17
CA PHE A 84 -5.98 -3.07 8.20
C PHE A 84 -5.49 -2.34 6.94
N LEU A 85 -5.92 -2.76 5.75
CA LEU A 85 -5.61 -2.07 4.49
C LEU A 85 -6.17 -0.65 4.44
N ILE A 86 -7.44 -0.45 4.82
CA ILE A 86 -8.05 0.89 4.87
C ILE A 86 -7.25 1.82 5.80
N PHE A 87 -6.78 1.30 6.93
CA PHE A 87 -5.95 2.08 7.86
C PHE A 87 -4.61 2.49 7.22
N ILE A 88 -3.94 1.56 6.52
CA ILE A 88 -2.72 1.86 5.78
C ILE A 88 -2.99 2.91 4.69
N TRP A 89 -3.98 2.70 3.82
CA TRP A 89 -4.30 3.63 2.74
C TRP A 89 -4.65 5.03 3.24
N THR A 90 -5.45 5.11 4.30
CA THR A 90 -5.82 6.40 4.91
C THR A 90 -4.60 7.08 5.52
N SER A 91 -3.72 6.32 6.18
CA SER A 91 -2.46 6.85 6.71
C SER A 91 -1.54 7.37 5.61
N MET A 92 -1.49 6.70 4.46
CA MET A 92 -0.75 7.16 3.28
C MET A 92 -1.36 8.46 2.72
N VAL A 93 -2.69 8.56 2.61
CA VAL A 93 -3.34 9.84 2.22
C VAL A 93 -2.87 10.99 3.12
N ILE A 94 -2.90 10.79 4.44
CA ILE A 94 -2.48 11.82 5.41
C ILE A 94 -1.00 12.18 5.24
N LEU A 95 -0.13 11.18 5.10
CA LEU A 95 1.32 11.39 4.94
C LEU A 95 1.64 12.18 3.66
N HIS A 96 0.98 11.85 2.55
CA HIS A 96 1.22 12.51 1.26
C HIS A 96 0.61 13.91 1.23
N ILE A 97 -0.51 14.16 1.92
CA ILE A 97 -1.03 15.53 2.13
C ILE A 97 0.00 16.35 2.90
N TYR A 98 0.56 15.80 3.97
CA TYR A 98 1.60 16.47 4.74
C TYR A 98 2.82 16.82 3.86
N GLY A 99 3.31 15.84 3.08
CA GLY A 99 4.43 16.05 2.16
C GLY A 99 4.15 17.09 1.08
N ALA A 100 2.93 17.11 0.52
CA ALA A 100 2.48 18.10 -0.46
C ALA A 100 2.43 19.52 0.13
N ILE A 101 1.85 19.68 1.32
CA ILE A 101 1.79 20.98 2.03
C ILE A 101 3.19 21.50 2.32
N LYS A 102 4.10 20.63 2.75
CA LYS A 102 5.50 20.98 3.04
C LYS A 102 6.36 21.12 1.79
N LYS A 103 5.87 20.72 0.61
CA LYS A 103 6.61 20.71 -0.66
C LYS A 103 7.92 19.93 -0.58
N ILE A 104 7.91 18.81 0.15
CA ILE A 104 9.08 17.95 0.38
C ILE A 104 9.01 16.64 -0.40
N GLN A 105 8.07 16.51 -1.34
CA GLN A 105 7.88 15.30 -2.14
C GLN A 105 7.78 15.65 -3.64
N PRO A 106 8.20 14.74 -4.53
CA PRO A 106 7.99 14.83 -5.97
C PRO A 106 6.53 15.03 -6.39
N LYS A 107 6.32 15.47 -7.64
CA LYS A 107 4.96 15.62 -8.20
C LYS A 107 4.19 14.29 -8.20
N LEU A 108 4.86 13.18 -8.50
CA LEU A 108 4.23 11.86 -8.53
C LEU A 108 3.63 11.49 -7.17
N GLU A 109 4.41 11.67 -6.09
CA GLU A 109 3.97 11.46 -4.70
C GLU A 109 2.78 12.36 -4.33
N THR A 110 2.64 13.54 -4.96
CA THR A 110 1.46 14.39 -4.76
C THR A 110 0.22 13.82 -5.45
N TYR A 111 0.37 13.24 -6.64
CA TYR A 111 -0.72 12.50 -7.28
C TYR A 111 -1.11 11.24 -6.50
N GLU A 112 -0.20 10.69 -5.70
CA GLU A 112 -0.51 9.54 -4.87
C GLU A 112 -1.59 9.82 -3.81
N ILE A 113 -1.85 11.08 -3.43
CA ILE A 113 -3.01 11.42 -2.58
C ILE A 113 -4.31 10.89 -3.21
N GLY A 114 -4.47 11.11 -4.51
CA GLY A 114 -5.63 10.62 -5.27
C GLY A 114 -5.61 9.11 -5.41
N PHE A 115 -4.45 8.51 -5.68
CA PHE A 115 -4.27 7.06 -5.75
C PHE A 115 -4.67 6.36 -4.44
N TRP A 116 -4.11 6.80 -3.30
CA TRP A 116 -4.40 6.24 -1.98
C TRP A 116 -5.87 6.45 -1.59
N SER A 117 -6.44 7.62 -1.89
CA SER A 117 -7.89 7.87 -1.69
C SER A 117 -8.75 6.94 -2.54
N GLY A 118 -8.35 6.70 -3.80
CA GLY A 118 -8.98 5.71 -4.68
C GLY A 118 -8.91 4.30 -4.10
N LEU A 119 -7.75 3.89 -3.55
CA LEU A 119 -7.61 2.59 -2.90
C LEU A 119 -8.48 2.43 -1.66
N VAL A 120 -8.71 3.49 -0.87
CA VAL A 120 -9.70 3.47 0.23
C VAL A 120 -11.09 3.13 -0.33
N LEU A 121 -11.53 3.85 -1.36
CA LEU A 121 -12.86 3.66 -1.96
C LEU A 121 -13.01 2.28 -2.61
N ILE A 122 -12.01 1.84 -3.38
CA ILE A 122 -11.99 0.51 -4.01
C ILE A 122 -12.04 -0.57 -2.92
N THR A 123 -11.24 -0.46 -1.86
CA THR A 123 -11.27 -1.41 -0.74
C THR A 123 -12.64 -1.47 -0.09
N LEU A 124 -13.34 -0.34 0.06
CA LEU A 124 -14.73 -0.31 0.55
C LEU A 124 -15.72 -0.94 -0.41
N PHE A 125 -15.55 -0.82 -1.73
CA PHE A 125 -16.42 -1.48 -2.71
C PHE A 125 -16.26 -3.00 -2.70
N PHE A 126 -15.05 -3.52 -2.46
CA PHE A 126 -14.76 -4.95 -2.35
C PHE A 126 -14.97 -5.52 -0.93
N TRP A 127 -15.48 -4.72 0.01
CA TRP A 127 -15.69 -5.16 1.39
C TRP A 127 -16.42 -6.51 1.44
N PRO A 128 -15.92 -7.51 2.19
CA PRO A 128 -16.41 -8.88 2.10
C PRO A 128 -17.86 -9.00 2.61
N ASN A 129 -18.68 -9.72 1.84
CA ASN A 129 -20.03 -10.11 2.23
C ASN A 129 -19.93 -11.35 3.14
N VAL A 130 -19.47 -11.17 4.37
CA VAL A 130 -19.46 -12.26 5.34
C VAL A 130 -20.87 -12.36 5.94
N PRO A 131 -21.51 -13.55 5.95
CA PRO A 131 -22.73 -13.76 6.72
C PRO A 131 -22.45 -13.41 8.18
N ALA A 132 -23.32 -12.60 8.78
CA ALA A 132 -23.28 -12.29 10.21
C ALA A 132 -23.42 -13.55 11.07
#